data_AF-A0A4Y2S1Q6-F1
#
_entry.id   AF-A0A4Y2S1Q6-F1
#
_cell.length_a   1.000
_cell.length_b   1.000
_cell.length_c   1.000
_cell.angle_alpha   90.00
_cell.angle_beta   90.00
_cell.angle_gamma   90.00
#
_symmetry.space_group_name_H-M   'P 1'
#
loop_
_entity.id
_entity.type
_entity.pdbx_description
1 polymer ?
#
loop_
_entity_poly.entity_id
_entity_poly.type
_entity_poly.pdbx_seq_one_letter_code
_entity_poly.pdbx_strand_id
1 'polypeptide(L)'
;MLKRERRAKLPQIATDFNDRASTSVRVRTVQRTVTNMGSQSRRPTRLPLLTARYIAFRLCWARQHYHWTADDWKHVVWSDESRFQLYRTDARVEYGDNINNPYWIIHPVCQQGTVQSGGASVMVWNVCSWRDM
;
A
#
# COMPACT_ATOMS: atom_id res chain seq x y z
N MET A 1 15.75 16.96 -6.11
CA MET A 1 15.29 16.71 -4.73
C MET A 1 14.04 15.83 -4.67
N LEU A 2 12.85 16.31 -5.07
CA LEU A 2 11.55 15.65 -4.82
C LEU A 2 11.41 14.16 -5.21
N LYS A 3 12.15 13.64 -6.19
CA LYS A 3 12.14 12.20 -6.52
C LYS A 3 12.76 11.29 -5.43
N ARG A 4 13.60 11.82 -4.53
CA ARG A 4 14.39 11.03 -3.57
C ARG A 4 13.62 10.67 -2.29
N GLU A 5 12.70 11.54 -1.84
CA GLU A 5 11.96 11.36 -0.58
C GLU A 5 10.47 11.72 -0.73
N ARG A 6 9.66 10.78 -1.20
CA ARG A 6 8.20 10.98 -1.40
C ARG A 6 7.39 11.11 -0.10
N ARG A 7 8.00 10.84 1.05
CA ARG A 7 7.37 10.97 2.39
C ARG A 7 7.66 12.31 3.08
N ALA A 8 8.51 13.17 2.51
CA ALA A 8 8.89 14.44 3.12
C ALA A 8 7.68 15.39 3.22
N LYS A 9 7.46 15.98 4.40
CA LYS A 9 6.34 16.92 4.60
C LYS A 9 6.68 18.28 4.00
N LEU A 10 5.70 18.99 3.45
CA LEU A 10 5.91 20.33 2.85
C LEU A 10 6.69 21.32 3.74
N PRO A 11 6.52 21.37 5.08
CA PRO A 11 7.35 22.21 5.94
C PRO A 11 8.82 21.77 5.97
N GLN A 12 9.11 20.47 6.03
CA GLN A 12 10.48 19.94 6.00
C GLN A 12 11.16 20.29 4.67
N ILE A 13 10.44 20.14 3.54
CA ILE A 13 10.96 20.52 2.22
C ILE A 13 11.27 22.03 2.15
N ALA A 14 10.47 22.87 2.81
CA ALA A 14 10.74 24.31 2.89
C ALA A 14 11.97 24.61 3.77
N THR A 15 12.11 23.95 4.92
CA THR A 15 13.31 24.08 5.77
C THR A 15 14.56 23.61 5.05
N ASP A 16 14.59 22.40 4.48
CA ASP A 16 15.70 21.86 3.69
C ASP A 16 16.11 22.75 2.50
N PHE A 17 15.17 23.49 1.93
CA PHE A 17 15.45 24.47 0.88
C PHE A 17 16.08 25.74 1.45
N ASN A 18 15.53 26.27 2.56
CA ASN A 18 16.02 27.47 3.23
C ASN A 18 17.41 27.27 3.86
N ASP A 19 17.71 26.08 4.36
CA ASP A 19 19.01 25.75 4.96
C ASP A 19 20.13 25.63 3.90
N ARG A 20 19.75 25.45 2.62
CA ARG A 20 20.69 25.26 1.49
C ARG A 20 20.73 26.42 0.50
N ALA A 21 19.85 27.42 0.65
CA ALA A 21 19.74 28.54 -0.26
C ALA A 21 19.63 29.87 0.50
N SER A 22 20.29 30.91 0.01
CA SER A 22 20.27 32.27 0.60
C SER A 22 18.92 32.99 0.52
N THR A 23 17.83 32.30 0.17
CA THR A 23 16.50 32.85 -0.08
C THR A 23 15.45 32.03 0.67
N SER A 24 14.75 32.67 1.62
CA SER A 24 13.67 32.01 2.36
C SER A 24 12.42 31.82 1.50
N VAL A 25 12.02 30.56 1.31
CA VAL A 25 10.82 30.13 0.61
C VAL A 25 9.74 29.72 1.62
N ARG A 26 8.54 30.27 1.46
CA ARG A 26 7.36 29.89 2.27
C ARG A 26 6.79 28.55 1.81
N VAL A 27 6.27 27.76 2.74
CA VAL A 27 5.60 26.46 2.48
C VAL A 27 4.56 26.53 1.35
N ARG A 28 3.77 27.62 1.27
CA ARG A 28 2.79 27.86 0.19
C ARG A 28 3.41 27.85 -1.22
N THR A 29 4.65 28.30 -1.36
CA THR A 29 5.36 28.38 -2.63
C THR A 29 5.85 26.99 -3.03
N VAL A 30 6.40 26.23 -2.06
CA VAL A 30 6.75 24.81 -2.24
C VAL A 30 5.53 23.98 -2.64
N GLN A 31 4.38 24.19 -2.00
CA GLN A 31 3.14 23.49 -2.35
C GLN A 31 2.73 23.76 -3.81
N ARG A 32 2.71 25.04 -4.22
CA ARG A 32 2.35 25.42 -5.61
C ARG A 32 3.30 24.82 -6.64
N THR A 33 4.61 24.84 -6.40
CA THR A 33 5.57 24.25 -7.35
C THR A 33 5.44 22.73 -7.40
N VAL A 34 5.26 22.05 -6.26
CA VAL A 34 5.00 20.60 -6.19
C VAL A 34 3.72 20.20 -6.96
N THR A 35 2.63 20.95 -6.81
CA THR A 35 1.39 20.71 -7.57
C THR A 35 1.54 21.02 -9.06
N ASN A 36 2.23 22.10 -9.43
CA ASN A 36 2.51 22.42 -10.85
C ASN A 36 3.44 21.39 -11.51
N MET A 37 4.30 20.73 -10.74
CA MET A 37 5.10 19.58 -11.21
C MET A 37 4.31 18.26 -11.27
N GLY A 38 2.99 18.28 -11.05
CA GLY A 38 2.12 17.11 -11.18
C GLY A 38 2.07 16.18 -9.96
N SER A 39 2.59 16.60 -8.81
CA SER A 39 2.50 15.83 -7.55
C SER A 39 1.24 16.20 -6.74
N GLN A 40 0.57 15.20 -6.20
CA GLN A 40 -0.66 15.32 -5.41
C GLN A 40 -0.60 14.50 -4.11
N SER A 41 -1.61 14.65 -3.25
CA SER A 41 -1.74 13.89 -2.00
C SER A 41 -2.91 12.88 -2.06
N ARG A 42 -2.65 11.58 -1.82
CA ARG A 42 -3.54 10.42 -1.57
C ARG A 42 -2.89 9.30 -0.74
N ARG A 43 -3.68 8.52 -0.01
CA ARG A 43 -3.17 7.58 1.01
C ARG A 43 -2.25 6.48 0.45
N PRO A 44 -1.17 6.12 1.17
CA PRO A 44 -0.45 4.85 0.95
C PRO A 44 -1.42 3.67 1.03
N THR A 45 -1.29 2.68 0.14
CA THR A 45 -2.14 1.48 0.16
C THR A 45 -1.78 0.62 1.37
N ARG A 46 -2.72 0.43 2.30
CA ARG A 46 -2.55 -0.47 3.46
C ARG A 46 -2.38 -1.90 2.96
N LEU A 47 -1.13 -2.33 2.88
CA LEU A 47 -0.72 -3.68 2.47
C LEU A 47 0.21 -4.25 3.55
N PRO A 48 0.19 -5.57 3.78
CA PRO A 48 1.22 -6.23 4.57
C PRO A 48 2.58 -5.97 3.93
N LEU A 49 3.55 -5.59 4.75
CA LEU A 49 4.94 -5.36 4.32
C LEU A 49 5.54 -6.69 3.85
N LEU A 50 5.70 -6.85 2.54
CA LEU A 50 6.27 -8.06 1.95
C LEU A 50 7.79 -7.99 1.95
N THR A 51 8.44 -8.85 2.73
CA THR A 51 9.90 -9.08 2.66
C THR A 51 10.30 -9.51 1.25
N ALA A 52 11.50 -9.13 0.79
CA ALA A 52 12.02 -9.50 -0.54
C ALA A 52 11.90 -11.01 -0.86
N ARG A 53 12.10 -11.88 0.15
CA ARG A 53 11.88 -13.33 0.06
C ARG A 53 10.45 -13.70 -0.34
N TYR A 54 9.43 -13.07 0.25
CA TYR A 54 8.03 -13.31 -0.09
C TYR A 54 7.65 -12.75 -1.47
N ILE A 55 8.27 -11.63 -1.88
CA ILE A 55 8.11 -11.10 -3.25
C ILE A 55 8.66 -12.11 -4.26
N ALA A 56 9.86 -12.65 -4.03
CA ALA A 56 10.47 -13.65 -4.90
C ALA A 56 9.63 -14.93 -5.00
N PHE A 57 9.11 -15.46 -3.87
CA PHE A 57 8.21 -16.62 -3.89
C PHE A 57 6.90 -16.35 -4.64
N ARG A 58 6.23 -15.22 -4.38
CA ARG A 58 5.00 -14.85 -5.09
C ARG A 58 5.22 -14.72 -6.60
N LEU A 59 6.33 -14.12 -7.02
CA LEU A 59 6.69 -14.00 -8.43
C LEU A 59 7.02 -15.36 -9.07
N CYS A 60 7.71 -16.24 -8.34
CA CYS A 60 8.02 -17.59 -8.82
C CYS A 60 6.75 -18.44 -8.99
N TRP A 61 5.85 -18.39 -8.02
CA TRP A 61 4.55 -19.06 -8.07
C TRP A 61 3.69 -18.53 -9.23
N ALA A 62 3.54 -17.21 -9.35
CA ALA A 62 2.78 -16.59 -10.45
C ALA A 62 3.34 -16.93 -11.83
N ARG A 63 4.66 -17.12 -11.98
CA ARG A 63 5.28 -17.58 -13.23
C ARG A 63 5.02 -19.07 -13.51
N GLN A 64 5.09 -19.92 -12.50
CA GLN A 64 4.79 -21.36 -12.63
C GLN A 64 3.34 -21.58 -13.09
N HIS A 65 2.39 -20.84 -12.51
CA HIS A 65 0.95 -20.97 -12.82
C HIS A 65 0.45 -19.99 -13.89
N TYR A 66 1.34 -19.28 -14.60
CA TYR A 66 0.95 -18.27 -15.61
C TYR A 66 0.17 -18.87 -16.80
N HIS A 67 0.45 -20.13 -17.13
CA HIS A 67 -0.16 -20.84 -18.26
C HIS A 67 -1.42 -21.63 -17.88
N TRP A 68 -1.88 -21.55 -16.62
CA TRP A 68 -3.05 -22.29 -16.15
C TRP A 68 -4.34 -21.77 -16.77
N THR A 69 -5.09 -22.70 -17.35
CA THR A 69 -6.40 -22.49 -17.95
C THR A 69 -7.49 -22.40 -16.89
N ALA A 70 -8.69 -21.97 -17.30
CA ALA A 70 -9.86 -22.00 -16.41
C ALA A 70 -10.16 -23.42 -15.89
N ASP A 71 -9.89 -24.46 -16.68
CA ASP A 71 -10.09 -25.85 -16.25
C ASP A 71 -9.05 -26.30 -15.22
N ASP A 72 -7.80 -25.82 -15.30
CA ASP A 72 -6.80 -26.07 -14.24
C ASP A 72 -7.25 -25.46 -12.91
N TRP A 73 -7.78 -24.22 -12.94
CA TRP A 73 -8.31 -23.54 -11.76
C TRP A 73 -9.54 -24.25 -11.14
N LYS A 74 -10.35 -24.99 -11.93
CA LYS A 74 -11.49 -25.78 -11.43
C LYS A 74 -11.08 -26.91 -10.48
N HIS A 75 -9.85 -27.37 -10.57
CA HIS A 75 -9.31 -28.44 -9.72
C HIS A 75 -8.67 -27.90 -8.43
N VAL A 76 -8.61 -26.58 -8.25
CA VAL A 76 -8.05 -25.95 -7.04
C VAL A 76 -9.14 -25.82 -5.97
N VAL A 77 -8.77 -26.23 -4.76
CA VAL A 77 -9.57 -26.08 -3.54
C VAL A 77 -8.84 -25.10 -2.63
N TRP A 78 -9.52 -24.04 -2.21
CA TRP A 78 -8.98 -22.98 -1.36
C TRP A 78 -9.51 -23.15 0.06
N SER A 79 -8.65 -22.98 1.06
CA SER A 79 -9.05 -22.92 2.47
C SER A 79 -8.48 -21.67 3.13
N ASP A 80 -9.25 -21.05 4.03
CA ASP A 80 -8.83 -19.90 4.81
C ASP A 80 -9.47 -19.91 6.20
N GLU A 81 -8.83 -19.23 7.15
CA GLU A 81 -9.36 -18.99 8.49
C GLU A 81 -9.54 -17.48 8.72
N SER A 82 -10.79 -17.04 8.76
CA SER A 82 -11.14 -15.63 8.84
C SER A 82 -11.72 -15.26 10.21
N ARG A 83 -11.20 -14.16 10.78
CA ARG A 83 -11.62 -13.62 12.09
C ARG A 83 -12.72 -12.56 11.93
N PHE A 84 -13.93 -12.88 12.38
CA PHE A 84 -15.06 -11.96 12.40
C PHE A 84 -15.14 -11.25 13.76
N GLN A 85 -14.78 -9.96 13.80
CA GLN A 85 -14.91 -9.13 15.00
C GLN A 85 -16.37 -8.71 15.21
N LEU A 86 -16.89 -8.87 16.44
CA LEU A 86 -18.25 -8.46 16.79
C LEU A 86 -18.40 -6.92 16.90
N TYR A 87 -17.30 -6.22 17.16
CA TYR A 87 -17.26 -4.76 17.28
C TYR A 87 -16.08 -4.19 16.47
N ARG A 88 -16.35 -3.22 15.58
CA ARG A 88 -15.31 -2.54 14.79
C ARG A 88 -14.67 -1.39 15.58
N THR A 89 -13.35 -1.23 15.45
CA THR A 89 -12.59 -0.09 15.97
C THR A 89 -12.01 0.72 14.80
N ASP A 90 -12.68 1.81 14.44
CA ASP A 90 -12.42 2.59 13.21
C ASP A 90 -11.21 3.56 13.35
N ALA A 91 -9.98 3.04 13.18
CA ALA A 91 -8.77 3.86 13.14
C ALA A 91 -8.45 4.39 11.71
N ARG A 92 -8.92 5.61 11.40
CA ARG A 92 -8.70 6.32 10.12
C ARG A 92 -7.44 7.21 10.15
N VAL A 93 -6.61 7.19 9.09
CA VAL A 93 -5.44 8.08 8.89
C VAL A 93 -5.29 8.40 7.39
N GLU A 94 -4.83 9.61 7.04
CA GLU A 94 -4.74 10.21 5.68
C GLU A 94 -3.31 10.62 5.27
N TYR A 95 -2.87 10.41 4.00
CA TYR A 95 -1.62 10.99 3.41
C TYR A 95 -1.54 10.99 1.84
N GLY A 96 -0.35 10.81 1.19
CA GLY A 96 0.03 11.41 -0.14
C GLY A 96 0.74 10.65 -1.35
N ASP A 97 0.14 10.46 -2.57
CA ASP A 97 0.73 10.33 -3.98
C ASP A 97 -0.36 10.44 -5.14
N ASN A 98 -0.06 10.22 -6.46
CA ASN A 98 -0.91 10.44 -7.69
C ASN A 98 -1.32 9.14 -8.51
N ILE A 99 -2.16 9.20 -9.60
CA ILE A 99 -3.05 8.11 -10.10
C ILE A 99 -2.48 7.16 -11.20
N ASN A 100 -1.45 7.56 -11.95
CA ASN A 100 -1.17 7.00 -13.29
C ASN A 100 -0.06 5.93 -13.40
N ASN A 101 0.25 5.16 -12.36
CA ASN A 101 1.18 4.02 -12.53
C ASN A 101 0.95 2.90 -11.46
N PRO A 102 0.56 1.67 -11.87
CA PRO A 102 0.20 0.59 -10.96
C PRO A 102 1.39 -0.06 -10.22
N TYR A 103 2.62 0.09 -10.71
CA TYR A 103 3.80 -0.48 -10.03
C TYR A 103 4.05 0.11 -8.63
N TRP A 104 3.56 1.32 -8.35
CA TRP A 104 3.82 1.99 -7.06
C TRP A 104 2.95 1.47 -5.90
N ILE A 105 1.86 0.75 -6.19
CA ILE A 105 1.01 0.12 -5.16
C ILE A 105 1.85 -0.87 -4.32
N ILE A 106 2.79 -1.58 -4.95
CA ILE A 106 3.62 -2.63 -4.35
C ILE A 106 4.90 -2.06 -3.70
N HIS A 107 5.16 -0.75 -3.80
CA HIS A 107 6.41 -0.16 -3.35
C HIS A 107 6.48 -0.09 -1.81
N PRO A 108 7.57 -0.51 -1.12
CA PRO A 108 7.61 -0.58 0.35
C PRO A 108 7.34 0.74 1.07
N VAL A 109 7.67 1.88 0.43
CA VAL A 109 7.42 3.23 0.95
C VAL A 109 5.90 3.57 0.97
N CYS A 110 5.08 2.81 0.26
CA CYS A 110 3.63 2.98 0.17
C CYS A 110 2.85 1.98 1.06
N GLN A 111 3.54 1.14 1.84
CA GLN A 111 2.93 0.10 2.68
C GLN A 111 2.97 0.49 4.17
N GLN A 112 1.95 0.08 4.93
CA GLN A 112 1.81 0.37 6.35
C GLN A 112 1.11 -0.79 7.06
N GLY A 113 1.75 -1.36 8.09
CA GLY A 113 1.26 -2.53 8.80
C GLY A 113 0.01 -2.27 9.64
N THR A 114 -0.83 -3.30 9.77
CA THR A 114 -2.07 -3.31 10.57
C THR A 114 -1.89 -4.14 11.83
N VAL A 115 -2.19 -3.58 13.00
CA VAL A 115 -2.27 -4.30 14.29
C VAL A 115 -3.72 -4.70 14.54
N GLN A 116 -3.95 -5.91 15.05
CA GLN A 116 -5.29 -6.39 15.43
C GLN A 116 -5.71 -5.87 16.81
N SER A 117 -6.99 -5.52 16.98
CA SER A 117 -7.55 -5.06 18.25
C SER A 117 -8.17 -6.21 19.07
N GLY A 118 -8.01 -6.16 20.39
CA GLY A 118 -8.41 -7.19 21.36
C GLY A 118 -9.91 -7.23 21.70
N GLY A 119 -10.78 -7.19 20.70
CA GLY A 119 -12.23 -7.34 20.86
C GLY A 119 -12.72 -8.80 20.78
N ALA A 120 -13.93 -9.05 21.27
CA ALA A 120 -14.63 -10.32 21.08
C ALA A 120 -14.85 -10.62 19.59
N SER A 121 -14.61 -11.87 19.20
CA SER A 121 -14.56 -12.29 17.78
C SER A 121 -14.77 -13.79 17.63
N VAL A 122 -15.35 -14.19 16.51
CA VAL A 122 -15.46 -15.59 16.09
C VAL A 122 -14.39 -15.87 15.04
N MET A 123 -13.67 -16.99 15.18
CA MET A 123 -12.83 -17.54 14.11
C MET A 123 -13.69 -18.52 13.31
N VAL A 124 -13.67 -18.40 11.98
CA VAL A 124 -14.37 -19.32 11.07
C VAL A 124 -13.37 -19.84 10.05
N TRP A 125 -13.20 -21.16 10.01
CA TRP A 125 -12.49 -21.85 8.95
C TRP A 125 -13.49 -22.32 7.89
N ASN A 126 -13.14 -22.16 6.61
CA ASN A 126 -13.96 -22.69 5.52
C ASN A 126 -13.11 -23.14 4.33
N VAL A 127 -13.73 -23.91 3.44
CA VAL A 127 -13.18 -24.38 2.16
C VAL A 127 -14.10 -23.95 1.04
N CYS A 128 -13.53 -23.41 -0.04
CA CYS A 128 -14.26 -23.06 -1.27
C CYS A 128 -13.49 -23.57 -2.49
N SER A 129 -14.22 -24.10 -3.47
CA SER A 129 -13.73 -24.53 -4.77
C SER A 129 -14.46 -23.76 -5.89
N TRP A 130 -14.09 -24.02 -7.14
CA TRP A 130 -14.87 -23.51 -8.29
C TRP A 130 -16.33 -24.00 -8.29
N ARG A 131 -16.62 -25.15 -7.68
CA ARG A 131 -17.98 -25.73 -7.67
C ARG A 131 -18.95 -25.00 -6.74
N ASP A 132 -18.42 -24.12 -5.89
CA ASP A 132 -19.15 -23.36 -4.88
C ASP A 132 -19.42 -21.90 -5.34
N MET A 133 -19.12 -21.58 -6.60
CA MET A 133 -19.24 -20.26 -7.25
C MET A 133 -20.24 -20.27 -8.40
#